data_AF-A0A0K8V684-F1
#
_entry.id   AF-A0A0K8V684-F1
#
_cell.length_a   1.000
_cell.length_b   1.000
_cell.length_c   1.000
_cell.angle_alpha   90.00
_cell.angle_beta   90.00
_cell.angle_gamma   90.00
#
_symmetry.space_group_name_H-M   'P 1'
#
loop_
_entity.id
_entity.type
_entity.pdbx_description
1 polymer ?
#
loop_
_entity_poly.entity_id
_entity_poly.type
_entity_poly.pdbx_seq_one_letter_code
_entity_poly.pdbx_strand_id
1 'polypeptide(L)'
;ILIRIPKKLNVVFVGPELNQSNVPFEQLAKTKCCRSCRKTQRVVSYSFQNQLYHDYFNLPTFMTPDLICFFNAGLYRYNGFQMEDTWPETIRIATNIKCPIVVTSYTAYEGPLDISRLILESSRRINVIMPPALNPFASQKPERNFISDEEAPLMFKNYYCFLVE
;
A
#
# COMPACT_ATOMS: atom_id res chain seq x y z
N ILE A 1 20.89 3.38 9.39
CA ILE A 1 19.67 4.22 9.59
C ILE A 1 19.03 3.79 10.91
N LEU A 2 19.08 4.64 11.94
CA LEU A 2 18.40 4.39 13.21
C LEU A 2 16.95 4.86 13.07
N ILE A 3 16.02 3.94 12.78
CA ILE A 3 14.58 4.27 12.78
C ILE A 3 14.17 4.45 14.23
N ARG A 4 13.97 5.71 14.65
CA ARG A 4 13.37 6.01 15.97
C ARG A 4 11.94 5.49 15.95
N ILE A 5 11.71 4.38 16.66
CA ILE A 5 10.37 3.77 16.73
C ILE A 5 9.40 4.77 17.40
N PRO A 6 8.34 5.22 16.71
CA PRO A 6 7.51 6.31 17.18
C PRO A 6 6.70 5.91 18.43
N LYS A 7 6.29 6.92 19.22
CA LYS A 7 5.35 6.71 20.34
C LYS A 7 3.93 6.38 19.85
N LYS A 8 3.55 6.90 18.68
CA LYS A 8 2.26 6.66 18.05
C LYS A 8 2.46 6.31 16.58
N LEU A 9 1.85 5.23 16.12
CA LEU A 9 1.75 4.87 14.72
C LEU A 9 0.30 5.08 14.28
N ASN A 10 0.07 5.94 13.30
CA ASN A 10 -1.25 6.09 12.68
C ASN A 10 -1.25 5.31 11.37
N VAL A 11 -2.21 4.41 11.20
CA VAL A 11 -2.41 3.63 9.98
C VAL A 11 -3.75 4.05 9.40
N VAL A 12 -3.70 4.71 8.25
CA VAL A 12 -4.90 5.12 7.51
C VAL A 12 -5.05 4.17 6.32
N PHE A 13 -6.13 3.39 6.32
CA PHE A 13 -6.50 2.60 5.16
C PHE A 13 -7.35 3.46 4.23
N VAL A 14 -6.97 3.54 2.96
CA VAL A 14 -7.65 4.36 1.96
C VAL A 14 -7.97 3.51 0.74
N GLY A 15 -9.21 3.58 0.27
CA GLY A 15 -9.63 2.88 -0.93
C GLY A 15 -11.16 2.82 -1.05
N PRO A 16 -11.72 2.95 -2.26
CA PRO A 16 -13.16 3.02 -2.46
C PRO A 16 -13.90 1.73 -2.11
N GLU A 17 -13.20 0.60 -2.07
CA GLU A 17 -13.77 -0.71 -1.70
C GLU A 17 -13.79 -0.96 -0.18
N LEU A 18 -13.26 -0.04 0.64
CA LEU A 18 -13.28 -0.18 2.09
C LEU A 18 -14.70 0.00 2.61
N ASN A 19 -15.39 -1.12 2.81
CA ASN A 19 -16.70 -1.15 3.46
C ASN A 19 -16.56 -1.35 4.97
N GLN A 20 -17.16 -0.43 5.74
CA GLN A 20 -17.19 -0.50 7.20
C GLN A 20 -17.84 -1.78 7.74
N SER A 21 -18.75 -2.38 6.98
CA SER A 21 -19.45 -3.61 7.36
C SER A 21 -18.59 -4.87 7.20
N ASN A 22 -17.55 -4.84 6.35
CA ASN A 22 -16.74 -6.00 5.98
C ASN A 22 -15.39 -6.07 6.71
N VAL A 23 -14.97 -4.98 7.34
CA VAL A 23 -13.72 -4.93 8.11
C VAL A 23 -14.07 -5.06 9.58
N PRO A 24 -13.57 -6.09 10.30
CA PRO A 24 -13.86 -6.23 11.72
C PRO A 24 -13.02 -5.20 12.51
N PHE A 25 -13.47 -3.93 12.52
CA PHE A 25 -12.75 -2.83 13.17
C PHE A 25 -12.48 -3.09 14.63
N GLU A 26 -13.43 -3.75 15.32
CA GLU A 26 -13.24 -4.18 16.69
C GLU A 26 -12.07 -5.17 16.86
N GLN A 27 -11.80 -6.00 15.84
CA GLN A 27 -10.66 -6.92 15.87
C GLN A 27 -9.34 -6.19 15.60
N LEU A 28 -9.32 -5.21 14.69
CA LEU A 28 -8.13 -4.39 14.46
C LEU A 28 -7.78 -3.54 15.68
N ALA A 29 -8.78 -2.98 16.37
CA ALA A 29 -8.60 -2.28 17.64
C ALA A 29 -8.09 -3.20 18.77
N LYS A 30 -8.29 -4.52 18.67
CA LYS A 30 -7.73 -5.52 19.60
C LYS A 30 -6.28 -5.87 19.29
N THR A 31 -5.67 -5.35 18.22
CA THR A 31 -4.26 -5.61 17.89
C THR A 31 -3.38 -5.12 19.03
N LYS A 32 -2.82 -6.07 19.80
CA LYS A 32 -1.99 -5.73 20.96
C LYS A 32 -0.56 -5.45 20.50
N CYS A 33 -0.08 -4.24 20.79
CA CYS A 33 1.35 -3.94 20.79
C CYS A 33 2.15 -5.03 21.51
N CYS A 34 3.37 -5.37 21.08
CA CYS A 34 4.21 -6.34 21.78
C CYS A 34 4.53 -5.89 23.23
N ARG A 35 5.05 -6.78 24.08
CA ARG A 35 5.33 -6.49 25.50
C ARG A 35 6.21 -5.25 25.68
N SER A 36 7.24 -5.09 24.85
CA SER A 36 8.12 -3.91 24.88
C SER A 36 7.36 -2.62 24.55
N CYS A 37 6.58 -2.63 23.45
CA CYS A 37 5.80 -1.47 23.02
C CYS A 37 4.78 -1.04 24.08
N ARG A 38 4.12 -1.99 24.77
CA ARG A 38 3.20 -1.69 25.87
C ARG A 38 3.91 -1.04 27.07
N LYS A 39 5.07 -1.56 27.49
CA LYS A 39 5.87 -0.95 28.57
C LYS A 39 6.28 0.48 28.27
N THR A 40 6.58 0.77 27.00
CA THR A 40 6.93 2.13 26.52
C THR A 40 5.71 2.96 26.13
N GLN A 41 4.49 2.50 26.44
CA GLN A 41 3.22 3.17 26.13
C GLN A 41 3.07 3.57 24.66
N ARG A 42 3.51 2.70 23.74
CA ARG A 42 3.31 2.91 22.30
C ARG A 42 1.90 2.53 21.89
N VAL A 43 1.31 3.32 21.00
CA VAL A 43 -0.06 3.14 20.52
C VAL A 43 -0.05 3.01 19.00
N VAL A 44 -0.90 2.11 18.48
CA VAL A 44 -1.26 2.06 17.07
C VAL A 44 -2.70 2.53 16.95
N SER A 45 -2.97 3.48 16.07
CA SER A 45 -4.29 4.02 15.80
C SER A 45 -4.64 3.73 14.35
N TYR A 46 -5.87 3.26 14.12
CA TYR A 46 -6.37 2.92 12.79
C TYR A 46 -7.49 3.88 12.39
N SER A 47 -7.47 4.34 11.14
CA SER A 47 -8.56 5.07 10.52
C SER A 47 -8.77 4.59 9.08
N PHE A 48 -9.94 4.88 8.53
CA PHE A 48 -10.38 4.33 7.25
C PHE A 48 -11.04 5.44 6.42
N GLN A 49 -10.75 5.44 5.12
CA GLN A 49 -11.27 6.39 4.15
C GLN A 49 -11.77 5.59 2.94
N ASN A 50 -13.09 5.52 2.78
CA ASN A 50 -13.77 4.70 1.75
C ASN A 50 -13.88 5.43 0.40
N GLN A 51 -12.83 6.14 0.02
CA GLN A 51 -12.76 6.97 -1.19
C GLN A 51 -11.40 6.78 -1.85
N LEU A 52 -11.20 7.35 -3.04
CA LEU A 52 -9.91 7.32 -3.71
C LEU A 52 -8.89 8.14 -2.92
N TYR A 53 -7.61 7.81 -3.08
CA TYR A 53 -6.54 8.46 -2.32
C TYR A 53 -6.45 9.97 -2.63
N HIS A 54 -6.64 10.36 -3.89
CA HIS A 54 -6.65 11.76 -4.30
C HIS A 54 -7.86 12.54 -3.75
N ASP A 55 -9.02 11.89 -3.58
CA ASP A 55 -10.15 12.52 -2.89
C ASP A 55 -9.82 12.74 -1.41
N TYR A 56 -9.18 11.75 -0.75
CA TYR A 56 -8.80 11.86 0.66
C TYR A 56 -7.78 12.98 0.88
N PHE A 57 -6.83 13.16 -0.04
CA PHE A 57 -5.84 14.23 -0.01
C PHE A 57 -6.48 15.63 0.11
N ASN A 58 -7.64 15.83 -0.50
CA ASN A 58 -8.35 17.11 -0.51
C ASN A 58 -9.20 17.36 0.75
N LEU A 59 -9.31 16.38 1.66
CA LEU A 59 -10.11 16.55 2.88
C LEU A 59 -9.32 17.26 4.00
N PRO A 60 -9.99 18.06 4.86
CA PRO A 60 -9.37 18.64 6.06
C PRO A 60 -8.85 17.59 7.06
N THR A 61 -9.34 16.36 6.97
CA THR A 61 -8.93 15.21 7.78
C THR A 61 -7.73 14.45 7.19
N PHE A 62 -7.15 14.94 6.09
CA PHE A 62 -5.95 14.36 5.51
C PHE A 62 -4.79 14.37 6.50
N MET A 63 -4.20 13.20 6.72
CA MET A 63 -3.01 13.05 7.52
C MET A 63 -1.81 12.84 6.59
N THR A 64 -0.86 13.78 6.61
CA THR A 64 0.37 13.66 5.83
C THR A 64 1.11 12.37 6.23
N PRO A 65 1.34 11.44 5.29
CA PRO A 65 2.01 10.18 5.59
C PRO A 65 3.53 10.34 5.68
N ASP A 66 4.15 9.56 6.57
CA ASP A 66 5.60 9.33 6.57
C ASP A 66 6.01 8.16 5.63
N LEU A 67 5.04 7.35 5.20
CA LEU A 67 5.19 6.18 4.33
C LEU A 67 3.84 5.91 3.63
N ILE A 68 3.87 5.68 2.33
CA ILE A 68 2.70 5.22 1.56
C ILE A 68 2.93 3.75 1.16
N CYS A 69 1.90 2.92 1.30
CA CYS A 69 1.91 1.52 0.86
C CYS A 69 0.78 1.27 -0.13
N PHE A 70 1.12 0.95 -1.38
CA PHE A 70 0.15 0.44 -2.36
C PHE A 70 0.16 -1.09 -2.33
N PHE A 71 -0.95 -1.67 -1.88
CA PHE A 71 -1.07 -3.12 -1.69
C PHE A 71 -1.60 -3.79 -2.96
N ASN A 72 -0.88 -4.79 -3.46
CA ASN A 72 -1.24 -5.56 -4.66
C ASN A 72 -1.78 -4.68 -5.80
N ALA A 73 -1.09 -3.58 -6.08
CA ALA A 73 -1.71 -2.39 -6.65
C ALA A 73 -2.05 -2.50 -8.15
N GLY A 74 -1.20 -3.17 -8.93
CA GLY A 74 -1.36 -3.28 -10.37
C GLY A 74 -1.45 -1.92 -11.05
N LEU A 75 -0.55 -0.99 -10.70
CA LEU A 75 -0.53 0.40 -11.18
C LEU A 75 -0.48 0.47 -12.71
N TYR A 76 0.21 -0.48 -13.34
CA TYR A 76 0.35 -0.57 -14.79
C TYR A 76 -0.97 -0.79 -15.56
N ARG A 77 -2.05 -1.17 -14.88
CA ARG A 77 -3.36 -1.44 -15.48
C ARG A 77 -4.13 -0.15 -15.69
N TYR A 78 -4.83 -0.07 -16.83
CA TYR A 78 -5.66 1.07 -17.22
C TYR A 78 -7.16 0.87 -16.88
N ASN A 79 -7.52 -0.27 -16.32
CA ASN A 79 -8.89 -0.62 -15.93
C ASN A 79 -8.91 -0.99 -14.45
N GLY A 80 -9.01 0.03 -13.60
CA GLY A 80 -9.04 -0.10 -12.15
C GLY A 80 -10.47 -0.04 -11.60
N PHE A 81 -10.69 0.90 -10.69
CA PHE A 81 -11.97 1.10 -10.04
C PHE A 81 -13.04 1.52 -11.05
N GLN A 82 -14.21 0.86 -11.02
CA GLN A 82 -15.31 1.11 -11.97
C GLN A 82 -14.91 1.02 -13.45
N MET A 83 -13.90 0.20 -13.77
CA MET A 83 -13.34 0.06 -15.13
C MET A 83 -12.63 1.31 -15.66
N GLU A 84 -12.31 2.27 -14.79
CA GLU A 84 -11.60 3.51 -15.12
C GLU A 84 -10.16 3.51 -14.60
N ASP A 85 -9.32 4.33 -15.22
CA ASP A 85 -7.93 4.53 -14.82
C ASP A 85 -7.82 5.67 -13.80
N THR A 86 -7.92 5.33 -12.52
CA THR A 86 -7.85 6.29 -11.40
C THR A 86 -6.43 6.48 -10.86
N TRP A 87 -5.43 5.80 -11.44
CA TRP A 87 -4.05 5.82 -10.97
C TRP A 87 -3.28 7.11 -11.28
N PRO A 88 -3.41 7.77 -12.45
CA PRO A 88 -2.62 8.96 -12.78
C PRO A 88 -2.66 10.05 -11.70
N GLU A 89 -3.85 10.39 -11.21
CA GLU A 89 -4.01 11.41 -10.18
C GLU A 89 -3.45 10.95 -8.82
N THR A 90 -3.77 9.71 -8.42
CA THR A 90 -3.24 9.10 -7.19
C THR A 90 -1.71 9.08 -7.18
N ILE A 91 -1.07 8.66 -8.27
CA ILE A 91 0.38 8.61 -8.40
C ILE A 91 0.96 10.01 -8.31
N ARG A 92 0.43 10.97 -9.06
CA ARG A 92 0.91 12.35 -9.08
C ARG A 92 0.86 12.99 -7.69
N ILE A 93 -0.22 12.78 -6.94
CA ILE A 93 -0.33 13.28 -5.56
C ILE A 93 0.63 12.54 -4.63
N ALA A 94 0.63 11.20 -4.65
CA ALA A 94 1.44 10.39 -3.76
C ALA A 94 2.94 10.69 -3.91
N THR A 95 3.43 10.80 -5.14
CA THR A 95 4.85 11.10 -5.38
C THR A 95 5.20 12.53 -4.93
N ASN A 96 4.30 13.51 -5.08
CA ASN A 96 4.53 14.88 -4.66
C ASN A 96 4.53 15.11 -3.14
N ILE A 97 4.02 14.18 -2.34
CA ILE A 97 4.12 14.23 -0.86
C ILE A 97 5.58 14.06 -0.39
N LYS A 98 6.46 13.50 -1.22
CA LYS A 98 7.90 13.29 -0.93
C LYS A 98 8.18 12.42 0.31
N CYS A 99 7.32 11.43 0.55
CA CYS A 99 7.62 10.33 1.47
C CYS A 99 7.91 9.04 0.68
N PRO A 100 8.61 8.06 1.27
CA PRO A 100 8.83 6.77 0.62
C PRO A 100 7.52 6.06 0.26
N ILE A 101 7.51 5.37 -0.87
CA ILE A 101 6.38 4.58 -1.35
C ILE A 101 6.81 3.13 -1.50
N VAL A 102 6.14 2.24 -0.78
CA VAL A 102 6.24 0.79 -0.97
C VAL A 102 5.09 0.36 -1.87
N VAL A 103 5.40 -0.41 -2.90
CA VAL A 103 4.38 -1.06 -3.73
C VAL A 103 4.58 -2.55 -3.62
N THR A 104 3.47 -3.28 -3.53
CA THR A 104 3.49 -4.74 -3.49
C THR A 104 2.69 -5.30 -4.66
N SER A 105 3.06 -6.50 -5.12
CA SER A 105 2.47 -7.17 -6.27
C SER A 105 2.33 -8.68 -6.03
N TYR A 106 1.60 -9.36 -6.90
CA TYR A 106 1.45 -10.82 -6.85
C TYR A 106 2.63 -11.52 -7.51
N THR A 107 3.20 -10.92 -8.54
CA THR A 107 4.23 -11.53 -9.38
C THR A 107 5.46 -10.62 -9.53
N ALA A 108 6.60 -11.23 -9.90
CA ALA A 108 7.82 -10.50 -10.25
C ALA A 108 7.66 -9.66 -11.53
N TYR A 109 6.73 -10.03 -12.41
CA TYR A 109 6.46 -9.37 -13.69
C TYR A 109 5.85 -7.98 -13.51
N GLU A 110 4.95 -7.81 -12.53
CA GLU A 110 4.23 -6.55 -12.30
C GLU A 110 5.16 -5.43 -11.81
N GLY A 111 6.16 -5.75 -10.99
CA GLY A 111 7.03 -4.76 -10.34
C GLY A 111 7.70 -3.77 -11.32
N PRO A 112 8.39 -4.23 -12.37
CA PRO A 112 8.96 -3.35 -13.39
C PRO A 112 7.91 -2.47 -14.10
N LEU A 113 6.73 -3.00 -14.38
CA LEU A 113 5.65 -2.26 -15.05
C LEU A 113 5.07 -1.17 -14.13
N ASP A 114 4.87 -1.49 -12.85
CA ASP A 114 4.41 -0.55 -11.84
C ASP A 114 5.43 0.58 -11.62
N ILE A 115 6.73 0.27 -11.63
CA ILE A 115 7.79 1.29 -11.57
C ILE A 115 7.74 2.20 -12.81
N SER A 116 7.61 1.63 -14.01
CA SER A 116 7.48 2.41 -15.25
C SER A 116 6.27 3.34 -15.20
N ARG A 117 5.13 2.86 -14.68
CA ARG A 117 3.92 3.67 -14.49
C ARG A 117 4.14 4.80 -13.50
N LEU A 118 4.75 4.53 -12.35
CA LEU A 118 5.06 5.55 -11.34
C LEU A 118 5.94 6.66 -11.91
N ILE A 119 6.97 6.30 -12.68
CA ILE A 119 7.88 7.26 -13.30
C ILE A 119 7.14 8.11 -14.34
N LEU A 120 6.29 7.49 -15.16
CA LEU A 120 5.53 8.16 -16.21
C LEU A 120 4.58 9.23 -15.66
N GLU A 121 3.84 8.91 -14.59
CA GLU A 121 2.79 9.79 -14.05
C GLU A 121 3.32 10.79 -13.00
N SER A 122 4.53 10.58 -12.49
CA SER A 122 5.15 11.47 -11.53
C SER A 122 5.58 12.79 -12.17
N SER A 123 5.31 13.91 -11.49
CA SER A 123 5.83 15.23 -11.87
C SER A 123 7.27 15.50 -11.40
N ARG A 124 7.92 14.49 -10.82
CA ARG A 124 9.31 14.57 -10.36
C ARG A 124 10.06 13.28 -10.64
N ARG A 125 11.40 13.37 -10.59
CA ARG A 125 12.25 12.19 -10.60
C ARG A 125 11.94 11.29 -9.40
N ILE A 126 11.77 10.01 -9.69
CA ILE A 126 11.59 8.93 -8.72
C ILE A 126 12.89 8.14 -8.63
N ASN A 127 13.38 7.91 -7.43
CA ASN A 127 14.52 7.06 -7.15
C ASN A 127 14.04 5.69 -6.71
N VAL A 128 14.53 4.63 -7.36
CA VAL A 128 14.29 3.25 -6.91
C VAL A 128 15.29 2.93 -5.81
N ILE A 129 14.83 2.86 -4.56
CA ILE A 129 15.66 2.56 -3.38
C ILE A 129 15.86 1.06 -3.22
N MET A 130 14.80 0.29 -3.48
CA MET A 130 14.85 -1.17 -3.51
C MET A 130 14.15 -1.64 -4.79
N PRO A 131 14.85 -2.37 -5.68
CA PRO A 131 14.22 -2.96 -6.86
C PRO A 131 13.21 -4.04 -6.46
N PRO A 132 12.33 -4.48 -7.38
CA PRO A 132 11.38 -5.55 -7.11
C PRO A 132 12.07 -6.81 -6.57
N ALA A 133 11.63 -7.27 -5.41
CA ALA A 133 12.16 -8.44 -4.71
C ALA A 133 11.05 -9.16 -3.95
N LEU A 134 11.32 -10.37 -3.46
CA LEU A 134 10.40 -11.09 -2.59
C LEU A 134 10.14 -10.29 -1.31
N ASN A 135 8.87 -10.16 -0.94
CA ASN A 135 8.47 -9.44 0.24
C ASN A 135 8.57 -10.36 1.47
N PRO A 136 9.42 -10.05 2.47
CA PRO A 136 9.53 -10.85 3.69
C PRO A 136 8.25 -10.82 4.55
N PHE A 137 7.32 -9.90 4.26
CA PHE A 137 6.02 -9.77 4.92
C PHE A 137 4.85 -10.27 4.06
N ALA A 138 5.13 -11.02 3.00
CA ALA A 138 4.10 -11.63 2.16
C ALA A 138 3.17 -12.56 2.95
N SER A 139 1.95 -12.72 2.46
CA SER A 139 1.04 -13.76 2.96
C SER A 139 1.68 -15.14 2.79
N GLN A 140 1.62 -15.98 3.83
CA GLN A 140 1.97 -17.40 3.73
C GLN A 140 0.79 -18.26 3.27
N LYS A 141 -0.42 -17.69 3.21
CA LYS A 141 -1.61 -18.37 2.74
C LYS A 141 -1.67 -18.31 1.21
N PRO A 142 -1.62 -19.44 0.49
CA PRO A 142 -1.83 -19.46 -0.95
C PRO A 142 -3.33 -19.28 -1.27
N GLU A 143 -3.60 -18.59 -2.37
CA GLU A 143 -4.93 -18.46 -2.97
C GLU A 143 -4.86 -18.99 -4.41
N ARG A 144 -5.96 -19.53 -4.95
CA ARG A 144 -5.98 -20.03 -6.33
C ARG A 144 -5.83 -18.87 -7.31
N ASN A 145 -5.02 -19.08 -8.35
CA ASN A 145 -4.84 -18.07 -9.40
C ASN A 145 -5.88 -18.24 -10.51
N PHE A 146 -7.00 -17.51 -10.40
CA PHE A 146 -8.08 -17.58 -11.40
C PHE A 146 -7.78 -16.84 -12.73
N ILE A 147 -6.60 -16.22 -12.87
CA ILE A 147 -6.26 -15.37 -14.02
C ILE A 147 -5.30 -16.09 -14.99
N SER A 148 -4.34 -16.87 -14.48
CA SER A 148 -3.42 -17.65 -15.30
C SER A 148 -3.17 -19.03 -14.68
N ASP A 149 -4.15 -19.92 -14.81
CA ASP A 149 -4.05 -21.31 -14.35
C ASP A 149 -2.84 -22.07 -14.97
N GLU A 150 -2.30 -21.60 -16.09
CA GLU A 150 -1.21 -22.26 -16.83
C GLU A 150 0.21 -21.97 -16.28
N GLU A 151 0.45 -20.84 -15.63
CA GLU A 151 1.82 -20.43 -15.23
C GLU A 151 2.10 -20.59 -13.71
N ALA A 152 1.08 -20.38 -12.87
CA ALA A 152 1.20 -20.59 -11.43
C ALA A 152 -0.19 -20.83 -10.82
N PRO A 153 -0.52 -22.05 -10.36
CA PRO A 153 -1.86 -22.37 -9.85
C PRO A 153 -2.19 -21.65 -8.53
N LEU A 154 -1.18 -21.12 -7.84
CA LEU A 154 -1.29 -20.45 -6.56
C LEU A 154 -0.66 -19.05 -6.60
N MET A 155 -1.36 -18.08 -6.02
CA MET A 155 -0.89 -16.72 -5.79
C MET A 155 -0.80 -16.43 -4.29
N PHE A 156 0.13 -15.55 -3.91
CA PHE A 156 0.27 -15.06 -2.54
C PHE A 156 0.05 -13.55 -2.53
N LYS A 157 -0.71 -13.05 -1.55
CA LYS A 157 -0.90 -11.60 -1.37
C LYS A 157 0.39 -10.93 -0.95
N ASN A 158 0.64 -9.76 -1.52
CA ASN A 158 1.83 -8.94 -1.32
C ASN A 158 3.14 -9.73 -1.50
N TYR A 159 3.23 -10.63 -2.49
CA TYR A 159 4.33 -11.59 -2.60
C TYR A 159 5.67 -10.94 -2.99
N TYR A 160 5.62 -9.94 -3.85
CA TYR A 160 6.76 -9.09 -4.20
C TYR A 160 6.54 -7.68 -3.70
N CYS A 161 7.64 -6.94 -3.50
CA CYS A 161 7.59 -5.51 -3.23
C CYS A 161 8.79 -4.76 -3.79
N PHE A 162 8.63 -3.45 -3.96
CA PHE A 162 9.71 -2.51 -4.24
C PHE A 162 9.51 -1.23 -3.44
N LEU A 163 10.58 -0.42 -3.32
CA LEU A 163 10.58 0.85 -2.60
C LEU A 163 11.11 1.97 -3.49
N VAL A 164 10.38 3.08 -3.55
CA VAL A 164 10.80 4.29 -4.24
C VAL A 164 10.73 5.52 -3.33
N GLU A 165 11.48 6.57 -3.68
CA GLU A 165 11.39 7.89 -3.05
C GLU A 165 11.54 9.05 -4.03
#